data_AF-A0A932YKF5-F1
#
_entry.id   AF-A0A932YKF5-F1
#
_cell.length_a   1.000
_cell.length_b   1.000
_cell.length_c   1.000
_cell.angle_alpha   90.00
_cell.angle_beta   90.00
_cell.angle_gamma   90.00
#
_symmetry.space_group_name_H-M   'P 1'
#
loop_
_entity.id
_entity.type
_entity.pdbx_description
1 polymer ?
#
loop_
_entity_poly.entity_id
_entity_poly.type
_entity_poly.pdbx_seq_one_letter_code
_entity_poly.pdbx_strand_id
1 'polypeptide(L)'
;MAKLPEIDGLELNRMKGQIRLTARDQNGELWYIHERGLDPRNTIFTRRPMFRKPAHDLELLFKIPIYLPLLPGNRDVEATVSEVFAQLIQPIHPDGIEAPRFLRRIEAIEVVANEHKIDQNLNAMIAYINVYQRAR
;
A
#
# COMPACT_ATOMS: atom_id res chain seq x y z
N MET A 1 -13.18 17.91 4.38
CA MET A 1 -12.40 16.69 4.06
C MET A 1 -12.98 15.56 4.88
N ALA A 2 -13.34 14.42 4.26
CA ALA A 2 -13.68 13.22 5.02
C ALA A 2 -12.43 12.82 5.83
N LYS A 3 -12.56 12.76 7.16
CA LYS A 3 -11.47 12.28 8.00
C LYS A 3 -11.31 10.79 7.69
N LEU A 4 -10.14 10.40 7.21
CA LEU A 4 -9.83 8.99 7.02
C LEU A 4 -10.02 8.25 8.35
N PRO A 5 -10.51 7.00 8.33
CA PRO A 5 -10.65 6.23 9.56
C PRO A 5 -9.29 6.15 10.26
N GLU A 6 -9.26 6.52 11.53
CA GLU A 6 -8.06 6.37 12.36
C GLU A 6 -7.85 4.88 12.62
N ILE A 7 -6.75 4.34 12.11
CA ILE A 7 -6.25 3.03 12.51
C ILE A 7 -5.51 3.19 13.82
N ASP A 8 -5.90 2.42 14.85
CA ASP A 8 -5.10 2.32 16.06
C ASP A 8 -3.82 1.51 15.81
N GLY A 9 -2.81 1.71 16.66
CA GLY A 9 -1.50 1.05 16.48
C GLY A 9 -1.55 -0.48 16.56
N LEU A 10 -2.56 -1.06 17.22
CA LEU A 10 -2.70 -2.51 17.33
C LEU A 10 -3.27 -3.10 16.03
N GLU A 11 -4.30 -2.45 15.48
CA GLU A 11 -4.89 -2.81 14.19
C GLU A 11 -3.86 -2.66 13.06
N LEU A 12 -3.07 -1.58 13.06
CA LEU A 12 -1.96 -1.41 12.12
C LEU A 12 -0.97 -2.57 12.18
N ASN A 13 -0.52 -2.93 13.38
CA ASN A 13 0.44 -4.02 13.58
C ASN A 13 -0.15 -5.36 13.14
N ARG A 14 -1.44 -5.59 13.38
CA ARG A 14 -2.14 -6.78 12.91
C ARG A 14 -2.16 -6.84 11.38
N MET A 15 -2.47 -5.72 10.72
CA MET A 15 -2.51 -5.63 9.27
C MET A 15 -1.13 -5.82 8.65
N LYS A 16 -0.08 -5.21 9.21
CA LYS A 16 1.32 -5.44 8.79
C LYS A 16 1.74 -6.91 8.91
N GLY A 17 1.18 -7.65 9.89
CA GLY A 17 1.38 -9.08 10.04
C GLY A 17 0.61 -9.94 9.02
N GLN A 18 -0.50 -9.44 8.50
CA GLN A 18 -1.39 -10.16 7.57
C GLN A 18 -1.07 -9.87 6.10
N ILE A 19 -0.90 -8.61 5.75
CA ILE A 19 -0.73 -8.13 4.39
C ILE A 19 0.75 -7.85 4.14
N ARG A 20 1.33 -8.56 3.18
CA ARG A 20 2.75 -8.40 2.85
C ARG A 20 2.98 -7.24 1.89
N LEU A 21 4.11 -6.57 2.04
CA LEU A 21 4.57 -5.61 1.05
C LEU A 21 5.34 -6.32 -0.06
N THR A 22 5.07 -5.89 -1.30
CA THR A 22 5.73 -6.39 -2.50
C THR A 22 6.21 -5.24 -3.38
N ALA A 23 7.20 -5.52 -4.22
CA ALA A 23 7.68 -4.61 -5.26
C ALA A 23 8.19 -5.43 -6.45
N ARG A 24 8.13 -4.83 -7.64
CA ARG A 24 8.75 -5.41 -8.83
C ARG A 24 10.24 -5.09 -8.90
N ASP A 25 11.02 -6.07 -9.34
CA ASP A 25 12.42 -5.85 -9.71
C ASP A 25 12.54 -5.22 -11.11
N GLN A 26 13.78 -5.04 -11.57
CA GLN A 26 14.08 -4.46 -12.89
C GLN A 26 13.61 -5.31 -14.08
N ASN A 27 13.34 -6.61 -13.87
CA ASN A 27 12.81 -7.52 -14.86
C ASN A 27 11.27 -7.61 -14.81
N GLY A 28 10.65 -6.89 -13.87
CA GLY A 28 9.20 -6.91 -13.64
C GLY A 28 8.72 -8.08 -12.79
N GLU A 29 9.62 -8.89 -12.22
CA GLU A 29 9.27 -10.00 -11.32
C GLU A 29 8.83 -9.44 -9.97
N LEU A 30 7.79 -10.04 -9.36
CA LEU A 30 7.24 -9.58 -8.09
C LEU A 30 7.95 -10.25 -6.90
N TRP A 31 8.37 -9.45 -5.94
CA TRP A 31 9.11 -9.92 -4.76
C TRP A 31 8.48 -9.43 -3.47
N TYR A 32 8.50 -10.27 -2.43
CA TYR A 32 8.22 -9.80 -1.07
C TYR A 32 9.38 -8.94 -0.55
N ILE A 33 9.06 -7.84 0.11
CA ILE A 33 10.05 -6.91 0.63
C ILE A 33 9.91 -6.67 2.12
N HIS A 34 10.98 -6.17 2.74
CA HIS A 34 10.92 -5.69 4.12
C HIS A 34 10.50 -4.21 4.16
N GLU A 35 9.65 -3.84 5.12
CA GLU A 35 9.31 -2.43 5.40
C GLU A 35 10.53 -1.51 5.58
N ARG A 36 11.62 -2.00 6.20
CA ARG A 36 12.89 -1.26 6.36
C ARG A 36 13.62 -0.97 5.04
N GLY A 37 13.26 -1.66 3.96
CA GLY A 37 13.82 -1.43 2.63
C GLY A 37 13.15 -0.26 1.89
N LEU A 38 12.20 0.43 2.52
CA LEU A 38 11.48 1.56 1.94
C LEU A 38 12.18 2.87 2.32
N ASP A 39 12.22 3.84 1.40
CA ASP A 39 12.73 5.20 1.63
C ASP A 39 11.53 6.15 1.74
N PRO A 40 11.39 6.84 2.87
CA PRO A 40 10.31 7.79 3.06
C PRO A 40 10.40 8.99 2.11
N ARG A 41 11.59 9.36 1.64
CA ARG A 41 11.82 10.58 0.84
C ARG A 41 11.27 10.49 -0.57
N ASN A 42 11.12 9.28 -1.08
CA ASN A 42 10.63 9.08 -2.43
C ASN A 42 9.16 8.72 -2.48
N THR A 43 8.43 8.61 -1.35
CA THR A 43 6.98 8.20 -1.25
C THR A 43 6.58 6.93 -2.03
N ILE A 44 7.57 6.34 -2.70
CA ILE A 44 7.53 5.40 -3.79
C ILE A 44 8.64 4.44 -3.44
N PHE A 45 8.25 3.17 -3.35
CA PHE A 45 9.07 2.05 -2.98
C PHE A 45 10.39 2.17 -3.75
N THR A 46 11.50 2.24 -3.02
CA THR A 46 12.78 2.78 -3.48
C THR A 46 13.32 2.14 -4.74
N ARG A 47 14.34 2.80 -5.32
CA ARG A 47 15.28 2.18 -6.26
C ARG A 47 16.08 0.99 -5.67
N ARG A 48 15.92 0.64 -4.39
CA ARG A 48 16.66 -0.43 -3.69
C ARG A 48 15.82 -1.12 -2.60
N PRO A 49 14.71 -1.78 -2.95
CA PRO A 49 13.98 -2.58 -1.99
C PRO A 49 14.85 -3.73 -1.46
N MET A 50 14.70 -4.07 -0.18
CA MET A 50 15.32 -5.28 0.37
C MET A 50 14.43 -6.48 0.03
N PHE A 51 14.69 -7.08 -1.13
CA PHE A 51 14.00 -8.29 -1.59
C PHE A 51 14.26 -9.46 -0.65
N ARG A 52 13.20 -10.20 -0.33
CA ARG A 52 13.26 -11.42 0.47
C ARG A 52 13.23 -12.64 -0.43
N LYS A 53 12.04 -13.00 -0.92
CA LYS A 53 11.81 -14.15 -1.79
C LYS A 53 10.82 -13.75 -2.90
N PRO A 54 10.84 -14.43 -4.05
CA PRO A 54 9.84 -14.21 -5.09
C PRO A 54 8.42 -14.43 -4.58
N ALA A 55 7.46 -13.73 -5.18
CA ALA A 55 6.04 -13.79 -4.84
C ALA A 55 5.22 -14.48 -5.94
N HIS A 56 5.58 -15.73 -6.26
CA HIS A 56 5.03 -16.47 -7.40
C HIS A 56 3.55 -16.85 -7.27
N ASP A 57 3.01 -16.96 -6.06
CA ASP A 57 1.65 -17.46 -5.82
C ASP A 57 0.62 -16.32 -5.70
N LEU A 58 0.87 -15.18 -6.34
CA LEU A 58 0.03 -13.99 -6.26
C LEU A 58 -0.65 -13.69 -7.60
N GLU A 59 -1.95 -13.44 -7.54
CA GLU A 59 -2.74 -12.92 -8.66
C GLU A 59 -3.26 -11.51 -8.34
N LEU A 60 -3.26 -10.63 -9.34
CA LEU A 60 -3.79 -9.27 -9.20
C LEU A 60 -5.31 -9.35 -9.00
N LEU A 61 -5.78 -8.77 -7.90
CA LEU A 61 -7.20 -8.70 -7.59
C LEU A 61 -7.83 -7.44 -8.22
N PHE A 62 -7.23 -6.27 -7.96
CA PHE A 62 -7.57 -4.99 -8.60
C PHE A 62 -6.49 -3.95 -8.28
N LYS A 63 -6.67 -2.75 -8.82
CA LYS A 63 -5.85 -1.58 -8.57
C LYS A 63 -6.72 -0.44 -8.04
N ILE A 64 -6.30 0.20 -6.95
CA ILE A 64 -7.01 1.37 -6.40
C ILE A 64 -6.11 2.58 -6.24
N PRO A 65 -6.65 3.81 -6.38
CA PRO A 65 -5.95 5.01 -6.00
C PRO A 65 -5.88 5.10 -4.47
N ILE A 66 -4.72 5.53 -3.96
CA ILE A 66 -4.50 5.95 -2.57
C ILE A 66 -4.12 7.43 -2.55
N TYR A 67 -4.60 8.13 -1.55
CA TYR A 67 -4.29 9.53 -1.28
C TYR A 67 -3.21 9.58 -0.22
N LEU A 68 -2.04 10.11 -0.56
CA LEU A 68 -0.93 10.31 0.34
C LEU A 68 -0.80 11.81 0.59
N PRO A 69 -1.01 12.31 1.82
CA PRO A 69 -0.87 13.72 2.11
C PRO A 69 0.56 14.19 1.78
N LEU A 70 0.69 15.38 1.18
CA LEU A 70 1.99 16.01 0.96
C LEU A 70 2.52 16.52 2.31
N LEU A 71 3.07 15.60 3.12
CA LEU A 71 3.60 15.93 4.44
C LEU A 71 4.92 16.69 4.28
N PRO A 72 5.10 17.86 4.93
CA PRO A 72 6.38 18.54 4.96
C PRO A 72 7.40 17.75 5.81
N GLY A 73 8.48 17.29 5.18
CA GLY A 73 9.63 16.65 5.85
C GLY A 73 9.69 15.11 5.76
N ASN A 74 10.76 14.52 6.30
CA ASN A 74 11.11 13.09 6.31
C ASN A 74 10.11 12.19 7.09
N ARG A 75 8.79 12.37 6.97
CA ARG A 75 7.85 11.54 7.73
C ARG A 75 7.75 10.14 7.10
N ASP A 76 8.56 9.28 7.70
CA ASP A 76 8.47 7.84 7.92
C ASP A 76 7.59 7.04 6.97
N VAL A 77 8.23 6.07 6.32
CA VAL A 77 7.62 4.95 5.59
C VAL A 77 6.42 4.39 6.33
N GLU A 78 6.51 4.32 7.65
CA GLU A 78 5.47 3.84 8.53
C GLU A 78 4.19 4.67 8.43
N ALA A 79 4.27 6.00 8.30
CA ALA A 79 3.12 6.86 8.06
C ALA A 79 2.48 6.57 6.70
N THR A 80 3.29 6.38 5.65
CA THR A 80 2.79 6.03 4.30
C THR A 80 2.10 4.67 4.30
N VAL A 81 2.72 3.66 4.92
CA VAL A 81 2.16 2.31 5.04
C VAL A 81 0.87 2.33 5.88
N SER A 82 0.85 3.10 6.98
CA SER A 82 -0.35 3.29 7.80
C SER A 82 -1.48 3.95 7.03
N GLU A 83 -1.17 4.97 6.24
CA GLU A 83 -2.13 5.69 5.40
C GLU A 83 -2.74 4.77 4.33
N VAL A 84 -1.92 3.90 3.74
CA VAL A 84 -2.39 2.87 2.80
C VAL A 84 -3.31 1.87 3.49
N PHE A 85 -2.92 1.37 4.67
CA PHE A 85 -3.76 0.45 5.42
C PHE A 85 -5.07 1.10 5.89
N ALA A 86 -5.03 2.36 6.31
CA ALA A 86 -6.23 3.12 6.71
C ALA A 86 -7.23 3.25 5.55
N GLN A 87 -6.72 3.42 4.33
CA GLN A 87 -7.57 3.47 3.13
C GLN A 87 -8.13 2.09 2.74
N LEU A 88 -7.41 1.00 3.02
CA LEU A 88 -7.90 -0.37 2.79
C LEU A 88 -9.01 -0.81 3.75
N ILE A 89 -9.09 -0.23 4.96
CA ILE A 89 -10.13 -0.58 5.95
C ILE A 89 -11.38 0.31 5.87
N GLN A 90 -11.48 1.20 4.88
CA GLN A 90 -12.64 2.08 4.75
C GLN A 90 -13.94 1.24 4.70
N PRO A 91 -14.98 1.60 5.48
CA PRO A 91 -16.15 0.73 5.71
C PRO A 91 -16.80 0.20 4.44
N ILE A 92 -16.78 1.02 3.39
CA ILE A 92 -17.21 0.68 2.04
C ILE A 92 -16.03 0.96 1.12
N HIS A 93 -15.46 -0.10 0.56
CA HIS A 93 -14.44 0.04 -0.47
C HIS A 93 -15.07 0.67 -1.74
N PRO A 94 -14.32 1.36 -2.61
CA PRO A 94 -14.84 1.90 -3.87
C PRO A 94 -15.68 0.93 -4.73
N ASP A 95 -15.51 -0.38 -4.54
CA ASP A 95 -16.23 -1.44 -5.25
C ASP A 95 -17.50 -1.95 -4.52
N GLY A 96 -17.92 -1.30 -3.43
CA GLY A 96 -19.13 -1.65 -2.67
C GLY A 96 -19.02 -2.87 -1.76
N ILE A 97 -17.81 -3.36 -1.48
CA ILE A 97 -17.54 -4.52 -0.61
C ILE A 97 -17.26 -4.06 0.82
N GLU A 98 -17.84 -4.75 1.80
CA GLU A 98 -17.53 -4.56 3.23
C GLU A 98 -16.04 -4.82 3.51
N ALA A 99 -15.37 -3.85 4.15
CA ALA A 99 -13.94 -3.95 4.51
C ALA A 99 -13.54 -5.27 5.20
N PRO A 100 -14.28 -5.81 6.19
CA PRO A 100 -13.86 -7.04 6.88
C PRO A 100 -13.80 -8.28 5.97
N ARG A 101 -14.68 -8.39 4.97
CA ARG A 101 -14.66 -9.51 4.01
C ARG A 101 -13.58 -9.32 2.97
N PHE A 102 -13.39 -8.08 2.56
CA PHE A 102 -12.40 -7.66 1.60
C PHE A 102 -10.96 -7.92 2.09
N LEU A 103 -10.65 -7.47 3.31
CA LEU A 103 -9.32 -7.63 3.92
C LEU A 103 -8.88 -9.09 4.02
N ARG A 104 -9.82 -10.04 4.18
CA ARG A 104 -9.52 -11.48 4.25
C ARG A 104 -8.99 -12.07 2.94
N ARG A 105 -9.18 -11.39 1.81
CA ARG A 105 -8.71 -11.84 0.49
C ARG A 105 -7.33 -11.29 0.15
N ILE A 106 -6.89 -10.26 0.86
CA ILE A 106 -5.64 -9.57 0.55
C ILE A 106 -4.48 -10.36 1.15
N GLU A 107 -3.57 -10.82 0.29
CA GLU A 107 -2.31 -11.44 0.70
C GLU A 107 -1.16 -10.44 0.66
N ALA A 108 -1.17 -9.54 -0.33
CA ALA A 108 -0.10 -8.57 -0.51
C ALA A 108 -0.56 -7.30 -1.22
N ILE A 109 0.24 -6.25 -1.06
CA ILE A 109 0.08 -4.98 -1.77
C ILE A 109 1.41 -4.52 -2.36
N GLU A 110 1.32 -3.78 -3.45
CA GLU A 110 2.42 -3.08 -4.09
C GLU A 110 1.96 -1.66 -4.39
N VAL A 111 2.72 -0.65 -3.98
CA VAL A 111 2.47 0.74 -4.42
C VAL A 111 3.19 0.97 -5.73
N VAL A 112 2.45 1.38 -6.74
CA VAL A 112 2.92 1.53 -8.11
C VAL A 112 3.58 2.91 -8.28
N ALA A 113 4.89 2.91 -8.08
CA ALA A 113 5.81 4.03 -8.21
C ALA A 113 5.54 5.02 -9.35
N ASN A 114 5.40 4.47 -10.56
CA ASN A 114 5.44 5.23 -11.79
C ASN A 114 4.08 5.80 -12.18
N GLU A 115 3.06 5.54 -11.37
CA GLU A 115 1.70 6.02 -11.59
C GLU A 115 1.29 6.86 -10.39
N HIS A 116 1.73 8.12 -10.39
CA HIS A 116 1.29 9.08 -9.40
C HIS A 116 0.97 10.43 -10.05
N LYS A 117 0.06 11.17 -9.43
CA LYS A 117 -0.26 12.56 -9.79
C LYS A 117 -0.35 13.40 -8.53
N ILE A 118 0.06 14.65 -8.62
CA ILE A 118 -0.11 15.62 -7.54
C ILE A 118 -1.45 16.33 -7.74
N ASP A 119 -2.33 16.24 -6.76
CA ASP A 119 -3.58 17.01 -6.71
C ASP A 119 -3.40 18.18 -5.75
N GLN A 120 -3.27 19.38 -6.32
CA GLN A 120 -3.05 20.61 -5.56
C GLN A 120 -4.29 21.05 -4.78
N ASN A 121 -5.50 20.71 -5.25
CA ASN A 121 -6.74 21.06 -4.56
C ASN A 121 -6.91 20.21 -3.29
N LEU A 122 -6.46 18.96 -3.34
CA LEU A 122 -6.46 18.04 -2.19
C LEU A 122 -5.19 18.14 -1.34
N ASN A 123 -4.18 18.89 -1.80
CA ASN A 123 -2.84 18.94 -1.20
C ASN A 123 -2.27 17.52 -0.95
N ALA A 124 -2.41 16.64 -1.94
CA ALA A 124 -2.10 15.22 -1.83
C ALA A 124 -1.41 14.70 -3.09
N MET A 125 -0.58 13.69 -2.92
CA MET A 125 -0.15 12.82 -3.99
C MET A 125 -1.15 11.67 -4.11
N ILE A 126 -1.70 11.47 -5.31
CA ILE A 126 -2.53 10.32 -5.64
C ILE A 126 -1.62 9.29 -6.28
N ALA A 127 -1.35 8.19 -5.57
CA ALA A 127 -0.62 7.04 -6.09
C ALA A 127 -1.59 5.87 -6.30
N TYR A 128 -1.15 4.82 -6.98
CA TYR A 128 -1.96 3.60 -7.11
C TYR A 128 -1.32 2.45 -6.34
N ILE A 129 -2.16 1.57 -5.81
CA ILE A 129 -1.73 0.29 -5.27
C ILE A 129 -2.34 -0.85 -6.05
N ASN A 130 -1.52 -1.86 -6.33
CA ASN A 130 -1.97 -3.17 -6.76
C ASN A 130 -2.27 -4.00 -5.50
N VAL A 131 -3.44 -4.62 -5.47
CA VAL A 131 -3.84 -5.53 -4.40
C VAL A 131 -3.82 -6.94 -4.95
N TYR A 132 -3.13 -7.83 -4.24
CA TYR A 132 -2.93 -9.22 -4.65
C TYR A 132 -3.63 -10.18 -3.69
N GLN A 133 -4.17 -11.25 -4.25
CA GLN A 133 -4.65 -12.42 -3.52
C GLN A 133 -3.81 -13.65 -3.88
N ARG A 134 -3.95 -14.74 -3.12
CA ARG A 134 -3.28 -16.00 -3.47
C ARG A 134 -3.91 -16.62 -4.71
N ALA A 135 -3.08 -16.99 -5.69
CA ALA A 135 -3.48 -17.75 -6.87
C ALA A 135 -4.03 -19.13 -6.46
N ARG A 136 -5.04 -19.61 -7.19
CA ARG A 136 -5.67 -20.92 -6.96
C ARG A 136 -4.98 -22.05 -7.71
#